data_AF-A0A554N8I1-F1
#
_entry.id   AF-A0A554N8I1-F1
#
_cell.length_a   1.000
_cell.length_b   1.000
_cell.length_c   1.000
_cell.angle_alpha   90.00
_cell.angle_beta   90.00
_cell.angle_gamma   90.00
#
_symmetry.space_group_name_H-M   'P 1'
#
loop_
_entity.id
_entity.type
_entity.pdbx_description
1 polymer ?
#
loop_
_entity_poly.entity_id
_entity_poly.type
_entity_poly.pdbx_seq_one_letter_code
_entity_poly.pdbx_strand_id
1 'polypeptide(L)' 'MSETTCSPPPDSAPAPQSIYAWLSCPACGSREVLRGPRAADGTVEISCKDCGLTGQYGL' A
#
# COMPACT_ATOMS: atom_id res chain seq x y z
N MET A 1 26.64 -18.27 31.73
CA MET A 1 26.90 -18.39 30.29
C MET A 1 25.87 -19.34 29.68
N SER A 2 24.92 -18.79 28.92
CA SER A 2 24.17 -19.43 27.82
C SER A 2 23.07 -18.44 27.41
N GLU A 3 23.43 -17.53 26.53
CA GLU A 3 22.51 -16.61 25.87
C GLU A 3 21.81 -17.42 24.77
N THR A 4 20.56 -17.83 25.03
CA THR A 4 19.73 -18.48 24.02
C THR A 4 19.37 -17.44 22.97
N THR A 5 20.10 -17.48 21.87
CA THR A 5 19.82 -16.74 20.63
C THR A 5 18.40 -17.03 20.15
N CYS A 6 17.51 -16.04 20.25
CA CYS A 6 16.23 -16.06 19.57
C CYS A 6 16.47 -15.75 18.09
N SER A 7 16.72 -16.78 17.29
CA SER A 7 16.62 -16.66 15.83
C SER A 7 15.16 -16.37 15.46
N PRO A 8 14.85 -15.30 14.68
CA PRO A 8 13.50 -15.09 14.18
C PRO A 8 13.12 -16.21 13.19
N PRO A 9 11.83 -16.59 13.10
CA PRO A 9 11.40 -17.67 12.20
C PRO A 9 11.56 -17.27 10.71
N PRO A 10 11.95 -18.21 9.83
CA PRO A 10 12.26 -17.92 8.42
C PRO A 10 11.05 -17.71 7.49
N ASP A 11 9.84 -17.55 8.01
CA ASP A 11 8.60 -17.53 7.19
C ASP A 11 7.82 -16.21 7.27
N SER A 12 8.50 -15.09 7.54
CA SER A 12 7.92 -13.79 7.21
C SER A 12 8.17 -13.53 5.72
N ALA A 13 7.46 -14.26 4.85
CA ALA A 13 7.26 -13.78 3.49
C ALA A 13 6.85 -12.30 3.60
N PRO A 14 7.55 -11.35 2.95
CA PRO A 14 7.22 -9.95 3.08
C PRO A 14 5.74 -9.82 2.76
N ALA A 15 4.96 -9.31 3.72
CA ALA A 15 3.53 -9.10 3.54
C ALA A 15 3.33 -8.50 2.15
N PRO A 16 2.39 -9.02 1.33
CA PRO A 16 2.29 -8.64 -0.08
C PRO A 16 2.32 -7.13 -0.14
N GLN A 17 3.43 -6.59 -0.66
CA GLN A 17 3.59 -5.16 -0.76
C GLN A 17 2.57 -4.76 -1.80
N SER A 18 1.42 -4.32 -1.28
CA SER A 18 0.35 -3.73 -2.05
C SER A 18 1.01 -2.81 -3.05
N ILE A 19 0.73 -2.93 -4.36
CA ILE A 19 1.34 -2.05 -5.38
C ILE A 19 1.20 -0.56 -5.03
N TYR A 20 0.21 -0.26 -4.17
CA TYR A 20 -0.08 1.03 -3.57
C TYR A 20 0.94 1.52 -2.54
N ALA A 21 1.76 0.65 -1.96
CA ALA A 21 2.89 1.03 -1.12
C ALA A 21 3.93 1.86 -1.89
N TRP A 22 3.92 1.79 -3.23
CA TRP A 22 4.79 2.59 -4.10
C TRP A 22 4.05 3.75 -4.78
N LEU A 23 2.74 3.89 -4.59
CA LEU A 23 1.98 5.00 -5.15
C LEU A 23 2.20 6.27 -4.32
N SER A 24 2.80 7.27 -4.94
CA SER A 24 2.84 8.64 -4.44
C SER A 24 1.77 9.48 -5.13
N CYS A 25 1.08 10.31 -4.36
CA CYS A 25 0.13 11.28 -4.89
C CYS A 25 0.85 12.27 -5.81
N PRO A 26 0.43 12.45 -7.07
CA PRO A 26 1.09 13.38 -7.99
C PRO A 26 0.89 14.85 -7.63
N ALA A 27 -0.13 15.18 -6.83
CA ALA A 27 -0.41 16.56 -6.43
C ALA A 27 0.44 17.04 -5.24
N CYS A 28 0.61 16.21 -4.20
CA CYS A 28 1.33 16.60 -2.98
C CYS A 28 2.55 15.72 -2.65
N GLY A 29 2.79 14.65 -3.41
CA GLY A 29 3.89 13.70 -3.15
C GLY A 29 3.64 12.69 -2.03
N SER A 30 2.52 12.80 -1.30
CA SER A 30 2.21 11.92 -0.17
C SER A 30 2.07 10.46 -0.59
N ARG A 31 2.58 9.54 0.25
CA ARG A 31 2.44 8.08 0.08
C ARG A 31 1.22 7.51 0.79
N GLU A 32 0.46 8.34 1.50
CA GLU A 32 -0.80 7.94 2.13
C GLU A 32 -1.94 7.99 1.09
N VAL A 33 -2.04 6.92 0.32
CA VAL A 33 -3.05 6.75 -0.72
C VAL A 33 -3.99 5.60 -0.36
N LEU A 34 -5.28 5.91 -0.29
CA LEU A 34 -6.36 4.98 0.06
C LEU A 34 -6.98 4.39 -1.20
N ARG A 35 -7.31 3.10 -1.16
CA ARG A 35 -8.01 2.40 -2.24
C ARG A 35 -9.50 2.31 -1.93
N GLY A 36 -10.32 2.86 -2.81
CA GLY A 36 -11.77 2.74 -2.78
C GLY A 36 -12.25 1.39 -3.36
N PRO A 37 -13.58 1.24 -3.52
CA PRO A 37 -14.17 0.05 -4.13
C PRO A 37 -13.71 -0.11 -5.59
N ARG A 38 -13.66 -1.37 -6.05
CA ARG A 38 -13.45 -1.66 -7.48
C ARG A 38 -14.78 -1.53 -8.21
N ALA A 39 -14.79 -0.77 -9.30
CA ALA A 39 -15.93 -0.58 -10.16
C ALA A 39 -16.12 -1.78 -11.12
N ALA A 40 -17.31 -1.88 -11.72
CA ALA A 40 -17.69 -3.01 -12.57
C ALA A 40 -16.86 -3.09 -13.87
N ASP A 41 -16.35 -1.96 -14.34
CA ASP A 41 -15.44 -1.80 -15.47
C ASP A 41 -13.97 -2.15 -15.13
N GLY A 42 -13.71 -2.57 -13.90
CA GLY A 42 -12.39 -3.02 -13.45
C GLY A 42 -11.49 -1.91 -12.89
N THR A 43 -11.90 -0.65 -13.00
CA THR A 43 -11.20 0.48 -12.38
C THR A 43 -11.35 0.47 -10.86
N VAL A 44 -10.39 1.11 -10.20
CA VAL A 44 -10.41 1.34 -8.75
C VAL A 44 -10.32 2.84 -8.49
N GLU A 45 -11.18 3.32 -7.61
CA GLU A 45 -11.03 4.66 -7.05
C GLU A 45 -9.84 4.67 -6.09
N ILE A 46 -9.05 5.75 -6.16
CA ILE A 46 -7.91 5.99 -5.31
C ILE A 46 -8.00 7.42 -4.79
N SER A 47 -7.75 7.61 -3.50
CA SER A 47 -7.85 8.90 -2.82
C SER A 47 -6.61 9.19 -1.98
N CYS A 48 -5.97 10.34 -2.18
CA CYS A 48 -4.91 10.81 -1.31
C CYS A 48 -5.50 11.31 0.00
N LYS A 49 -5.02 10.80 1.13
CA LYS A 49 -5.48 11.20 2.46
C LYS A 49 -5.08 12.63 2.83
N ASP A 50 -3.96 13.10 2.27
CA ASP A 50 -3.32 14.36 2.68
C ASP A 50 -3.91 15.58 1.95
N CYS A 51 -3.97 15.52 0.62
CA CYS A 51 -4.51 16.61 -0.20
C CYS A 51 -5.93 16.36 -0.72
N GLY A 52 -6.49 15.17 -0.51
CA GLY A 52 -7.84 14.80 -0.96
C GLY A 52 -7.95 14.48 -2.45
N LEU A 53 -6.85 14.52 -3.22
CA LEU A 53 -6.87 14.22 -4.65
C LEU A 53 -7.44 12.81 -4.89
N THR A 54 -8.46 12.72 -5.73
CA THR A 54 -9.15 11.48 -6.10
C THR A 54 -8.92 11.18 -7.57
N GLY A 55 -8.76 9.91 -7.91
CA GLY A 55 -8.59 9.45 -9.29
C GLY A 55 -9.01 7.99 -9.47
N GLN A 56 -9.29 7.59 -10.70
CA GLN A 56 -9.63 6.22 -11.05
C GLN A 56 -8.49 5.60 -11.85
N TYR A 57 -8.12 4.37 -11.50
CA TYR A 57 -7.01 3.65 -12.14
C TYR A 57 -7.50 2.30 -12.63
N GLY A 58 -7.27 1.99 -13.91
CA GLY A 58 -7.51 0.67 -14.46
C GLY A 58 -6.45 -0.33 -13.97
N LEU A 59 -6.90 -1.47 -13.43
CA LEU A 59 -6.06 -2.61 -13.03
C LEU A 59 -6.49 -3.88 -13.74
#